data_AF-A0A2S4L4D1-F1
#
_entry.id   AF-A0A2S4L4D1-F1
#
_cell.length_a   1.000
_cell.length_b   1.000
_cell.length_c   1.000
_cell.angle_alpha   90.00
_cell.angle_beta   90.00
_cell.angle_gamma   90.00
#
_symmetry.space_group_name_H-M   'P 1'
#
loop_
_entity.id
_entity.type
_entity.pdbx_description
1 polymer ?
#
loop_
_entity_poly.entity_id
_entity_poly.type
_entity_poly.pdbx_seq_one_letter_code
_entity_poly.pdbx_strand_id
1 'polypeptide(L)'
;MHKRMEPFGAEGGRFEHFAVADVDSGLKDISDEALDQLTRLLHLGPDLRGEGWLLDQQRQMMELDPCLLRPKGLIDRLAISMGKHRAPFSPSRANLCLTHKPLDPRVVRKLMVLVADECTVHVDRFRSARARHNVDVPPSVRCWLERMDSATALWLGRAQFEDMFQREAPRTGGPTSERRRCEACIMAVVGGWPQMVMDLRAGLAARRAYMAEKTGTERDPRLLRAVEAWARVYGPANQQ
;
A
#
# COMPACT_ATOMS: atom_id res chain seq x y z
N MET A 1 40.77 -20.41 -14.66
CA MET A 1 40.63 -18.94 -14.64
C MET A 1 39.36 -18.57 -13.86
N HIS A 2 39.49 -18.39 -12.55
CA HIS A 2 38.39 -17.96 -11.68
C HIS A 2 38.27 -16.44 -11.73
N LYS A 3 37.19 -15.93 -12.33
CA LYS A 3 36.81 -14.52 -12.16
C LYS A 3 36.18 -14.36 -10.77
N ARG A 4 36.92 -13.68 -9.92
CA ARG A 4 36.49 -13.09 -8.64
C ARG A 4 35.27 -12.21 -8.92
N MET A 5 34.12 -12.51 -8.33
CA MET A 5 32.99 -11.58 -8.30
C MET A 5 33.36 -10.46 -7.33
N GLU A 6 33.60 -9.28 -7.88
CA GLU A 6 33.73 -8.03 -7.13
C GLU A 6 32.38 -7.72 -6.45
N PRO A 7 32.40 -7.17 -5.22
CA PRO A 7 31.19 -6.80 -4.51
C PRO A 7 30.48 -5.68 -5.26
N PHE A 8 29.19 -5.89 -5.57
CA PHE A 8 28.34 -4.86 -6.14
C PHE A 8 28.42 -3.59 -5.28
N GLY A 9 28.67 -2.49 -5.98
CA GLY A 9 29.12 -1.22 -5.47
C GLY A 9 28.30 -0.67 -4.30
N ALA A 10 29.05 -0.09 -3.38
CA ALA A 10 28.58 0.80 -2.34
C ALA A 10 28.07 2.13 -2.94
N GLU A 11 26.95 2.11 -3.65
CA GLU A 11 26.15 3.31 -3.91
C GLU A 11 24.69 2.97 -3.60
N GLY A 12 24.26 3.43 -2.43
CA GLY A 12 22.96 3.13 -1.86
C GLY A 12 21.82 3.66 -2.73
N GLY A 13 21.13 2.76 -3.41
CA GLY A 13 19.73 2.91 -3.75
C GLY A 13 18.92 2.97 -2.46
N ARG A 14 18.96 4.12 -1.77
CA ARG A 14 18.03 4.41 -0.68
C ARG A 14 16.64 4.39 -1.29
N PHE A 15 15.79 3.49 -0.81
CA PHE A 15 14.35 3.64 -0.97
C PHE A 15 14.00 5.00 -0.38
N GLU A 16 13.84 6.02 -1.22
CA GLU A 16 13.36 7.31 -0.76
C GLU A 16 11.99 7.06 -0.15
N HIS A 17 11.91 7.28 1.16
CA HIS A 17 10.66 7.23 1.90
C HIS A 17 9.65 8.07 1.12
N PHE A 18 8.45 7.55 0.85
CA PHE A 18 7.37 8.39 0.33
C PHE A 18 7.02 9.39 1.44
N ALA A 19 7.77 10.50 1.52
CA ALA A 19 7.71 11.44 2.61
C ALA A 19 6.45 12.28 2.46
N VAL A 20 5.31 11.74 2.91
CA VAL A 20 4.08 12.52 3.05
C VAL A 20 4.11 13.11 4.45
N ALA A 21 4.00 14.44 4.54
CA ALA A 21 3.81 15.11 5.83
C ALA A 21 2.61 14.46 6.55
N ASP A 22 2.77 14.10 7.82
CA ASP A 22 1.69 13.52 8.63
C ASP A 22 1.23 12.09 8.24
N VAL A 23 2.08 11.27 7.60
CA VAL A 23 1.91 9.79 7.67
C VAL A 23 1.96 9.29 9.12
N ASP A 24 2.53 10.11 10.01
CA ASP A 24 2.73 9.79 11.40
C ASP A 24 1.46 9.66 12.25
N SER A 25 0.41 10.43 11.93
CA SER A 25 -0.94 10.22 12.46
C SER A 25 -1.62 8.98 11.86
N GLY A 26 -1.14 8.45 10.75
CA GLY A 26 -1.68 7.24 10.10
C GLY A 26 -3.18 7.36 9.79
N LEU A 27 -3.88 6.23 9.87
CA LEU A 27 -5.34 6.14 9.81
C LEU A 27 -5.97 6.18 11.22
N LYS A 28 -5.28 6.76 12.21
CA LYS A 28 -5.73 6.68 13.61
C LYS A 28 -7.05 7.39 13.86
N ASP A 29 -7.28 8.49 13.14
CA ASP A 29 -8.48 9.33 13.31
C ASP A 29 -9.71 8.77 12.56
N ILE A 30 -9.57 7.63 11.87
CA ILE A 30 -10.65 6.95 11.17
C ILE A 30 -11.15 5.82 12.06
N SER A 31 -12.47 5.73 12.26
CA SER A 31 -13.10 4.64 13.01
C SER A 31 -12.92 3.29 12.32
N ASP A 32 -13.10 2.19 13.05
CA ASP A 32 -13.01 0.86 12.45
C ASP A 32 -14.13 0.62 11.43
N GLU A 33 -15.33 1.17 11.65
CA GLU A 33 -16.46 1.09 10.72
C GLU A 33 -16.17 1.83 9.41
N ALA A 34 -15.65 3.05 9.49
CA ALA A 34 -15.25 3.82 8.30
C ALA A 34 -14.09 3.13 7.57
N LEU A 35 -13.17 2.51 8.31
CA LEU A 35 -12.08 1.75 7.71
C LEU A 35 -12.60 0.50 6.99
N ASP A 36 -13.57 -0.22 7.56
CA ASP A 36 -14.23 -1.36 6.93
C ASP A 36 -14.93 -0.96 5.63
N GLN A 37 -15.68 0.15 5.63
CA GLN A 37 -16.30 0.71 4.43
C GLN A 37 -15.26 1.06 3.36
N LEU A 38 -14.17 1.73 3.76
CA LEU A 38 -13.08 2.07 2.85
C LEU A 38 -12.43 0.82 2.25
N THR A 39 -12.14 -0.20 3.05
CA THR A 39 -11.50 -1.43 2.56
C THR A 39 -12.42 -2.27 1.68
N ARG A 40 -13.73 -2.24 1.92
CA ARG A 40 -14.74 -2.86 1.05
C ARG A 40 -14.83 -2.15 -0.30
N LEU A 41 -14.79 -0.82 -0.30
CA LEU A 41 -14.71 -0.04 -1.54
C LEU A 41 -13.39 -0.33 -2.27
N LEU A 42 -12.28 -0.43 -1.53
CA LEU A 42 -10.96 -0.74 -2.08
C LEU A 42 -10.74 -2.25 -2.17
N HIS A 43 -11.74 -3.00 -2.63
CA HIS A 43 -11.66 -4.42 -2.94
C HIS A 43 -12.18 -4.67 -4.35
N LEU A 44 -11.30 -5.13 -5.24
CA LEU A 44 -11.67 -5.58 -6.58
C LEU A 44 -11.93 -7.09 -6.54
N GLY A 45 -13.20 -7.49 -6.49
CA GLY A 45 -13.60 -8.89 -6.52
C GLY A 45 -13.18 -9.59 -7.84
N PRO A 46 -12.92 -10.90 -7.82
CA PRO A 46 -12.47 -11.65 -9.00
C PRO A 46 -13.48 -11.61 -10.16
N ASP A 47 -14.77 -11.58 -9.83
CA ASP A 47 -15.90 -11.61 -10.78
C ASP A 47 -16.33 -10.20 -11.24
N LEU A 48 -15.85 -9.16 -10.56
CA LEU A 48 -16.23 -7.78 -10.82
C LEU A 48 -15.12 -7.10 -11.62
N ARG A 49 -15.15 -7.29 -12.94
CA ARG A 49 -14.35 -6.49 -13.88
C ARG A 49 -15.27 -5.72 -14.83
N GLY A 50 -14.82 -4.54 -15.26
CA GLY A 50 -15.58 -3.71 -16.19
C GLY A 50 -16.75 -2.96 -15.55
N GLU A 51 -17.89 -2.87 -16.25
CA GLU A 51 -19.01 -2.01 -15.84
C GLU A 51 -19.68 -2.44 -14.53
N GLY A 52 -19.77 -3.75 -14.25
CA GLY A 52 -20.35 -4.27 -13.01
C GLY A 52 -19.61 -3.78 -11.76
N TRP A 53 -18.29 -3.72 -11.81
CA TRP A 53 -17.49 -3.15 -10.72
C TRP A 53 -17.70 -1.64 -10.58
N LEU A 54 -17.77 -0.90 -11.69
CA LEU A 54 -17.99 0.55 -11.63
C LEU A 54 -19.34 0.92 -11.00
N LEU A 55 -20.40 0.15 -11.29
CA LEU A 55 -21.71 0.35 -10.67
C LEU A 55 -21.68 0.06 -9.17
N ASP A 56 -21.04 -1.04 -8.78
CA ASP A 56 -20.84 -1.38 -7.37
C ASP A 56 -20.04 -0.30 -6.63
N GLN A 57 -18.95 0.20 -7.23
CA GLN A 57 -18.16 1.32 -6.69
C GLN A 57 -19.00 2.58 -6.49
N GLN A 58 -19.88 2.91 -7.44
CA GLN A 58 -20.77 4.08 -7.32
C GLN A 58 -21.76 3.92 -6.18
N ARG A 59 -22.37 2.73 -6.04
CA ARG A 59 -23.27 2.42 -4.92
C ARG A 59 -22.56 2.55 -3.57
N GLN A 60 -21.41 1.88 -3.42
CA GLN A 60 -20.63 1.91 -2.17
C GLN A 60 -20.21 3.35 -1.82
N MET A 61 -19.86 4.19 -2.81
CA MET A 61 -19.50 5.60 -2.61
C MET A 61 -20.62 6.42 -1.93
N MET A 62 -21.90 6.07 -2.15
CA MET A 62 -23.04 6.78 -1.59
C MET A 62 -23.28 6.47 -0.11
N GLU A 63 -22.75 5.33 0.37
CA GLU A 63 -22.92 4.82 1.73
C GLU A 63 -21.72 5.11 2.64
N LEU A 64 -20.66 5.73 2.09
CA LEU A 64 -19.44 6.03 2.84
C LEU A 64 -19.69 7.04 3.95
N ASP A 65 -19.05 6.80 5.08
CA ASP A 65 -18.93 7.76 6.16
C ASP A 65 -18.36 9.10 5.62
N PRO A 66 -18.97 10.25 5.97
CA PRO A 66 -18.50 11.56 5.53
C PRO A 66 -17.01 11.85 5.82
N CYS A 67 -16.41 11.23 6.84
CA CYS A 67 -14.98 11.40 7.14
C CYS A 67 -14.05 10.82 6.04
N LEU A 68 -14.55 9.91 5.21
CA LEU A 68 -13.85 9.34 4.06
C LEU A 68 -14.00 10.17 2.79
N LEU A 69 -14.92 11.15 2.80
CA LEU A 69 -15.25 11.98 1.66
C LEU A 69 -14.50 13.30 1.70
N ARG A 70 -14.28 13.88 0.52
CA ARG A 70 -13.65 15.19 0.39
C ARG A 70 -14.49 16.24 1.14
N PRO A 71 -13.85 17.08 1.99
CA PRO A 71 -14.54 18.20 2.63
C PRO A 71 -15.15 19.14 1.60
N LYS A 72 -16.44 19.47 1.75
CA LYS A 72 -17.18 20.29 0.78
C LYS A 72 -16.99 21.80 1.01
N GLY A 73 -16.68 22.23 2.25
CA GLY A 73 -16.61 23.64 2.67
C GLY A 73 -15.36 24.43 2.25
N LEU A 74 -15.49 25.76 2.15
CA LEU A 74 -14.38 26.68 1.83
C LEU A 74 -13.36 26.82 2.98
N ILE A 75 -13.83 26.75 4.23
CA ILE A 75 -13.00 26.85 5.44
C ILE A 75 -12.09 25.63 5.57
N ASP A 76 -12.63 24.42 5.31
CA ASP A 76 -11.85 23.18 5.29
C ASP A 76 -10.75 23.22 4.21
N ARG A 77 -11.03 23.85 3.06
CA ARG A 77 -10.03 24.03 1.99
C ARG A 77 -8.92 25.00 2.38
N LEU A 78 -9.21 26.02 3.18
CA LEU A 78 -8.23 26.98 3.69
C LEU A 78 -7.33 26.37 4.77
N ALA A 79 -7.89 25.57 5.69
CA ALA A 79 -7.10 24.80 6.66
C ALA A 79 -6.10 23.85 5.96
N ILE A 80 -6.50 23.25 4.83
CA ILE A 80 -5.62 22.43 4.00
C ILE A 80 -4.57 23.29 3.24
N SER A 81 -4.89 24.55 2.91
CA SER A 81 -3.95 25.46 2.24
C SER A 81 -2.84 25.95 3.17
N MET A 82 -3.11 26.10 4.47
CA MET A 82 -2.11 26.53 5.46
C MET A 82 -1.11 25.43 5.83
N GLY A 83 -1.46 24.15 5.61
CA GLY A 83 -0.53 23.01 5.73
C GLY A 83 0.50 22.90 4.59
N LYS A 84 0.43 23.73 3.55
CA LYS A 84 1.34 23.70 2.37
C LYS A 84 2.79 24.12 2.66
N HIS A 85 3.10 24.62 3.85
CA HIS A 85 4.43 25.14 4.18
C HIS A 85 5.41 24.10 4.75
N ARG A 86 5.17 22.78 4.61
CA ARG A 86 6.14 21.75 5.03
C ARG A 86 6.36 20.68 3.94
N ALA A 87 7.57 20.74 3.36
CA ALA A 87 8.24 19.85 2.41
C ALA A 87 7.93 20.06 0.89
N PRO A 88 8.94 20.29 0.01
CA PRO A 88 8.70 20.72 -1.38
C PRO A 88 8.47 19.61 -2.42
N PHE A 89 8.57 18.32 -2.09
CA PHE A 89 8.70 17.26 -3.11
C PHE A 89 7.81 16.01 -2.96
N SER A 90 6.72 16.06 -2.18
CA SER A 90 5.78 14.94 -2.13
C SER A 90 4.33 15.40 -2.29
N PRO A 91 3.54 14.83 -3.22
CA PRO A 91 2.13 15.15 -3.30
C PRO A 91 1.44 14.70 -2.00
N SER A 92 0.95 15.68 -1.25
CA SER A 92 0.16 15.48 -0.02
C SER A 92 -1.24 14.91 -0.28
N ARG A 93 -1.55 14.52 -1.53
CA ARG A 93 -2.86 14.12 -2.00
C ARG A 93 -2.74 13.02 -3.05
N ALA A 94 -3.61 12.02 -2.96
CA ALA A 94 -3.70 10.95 -3.92
C ALA A 94 -4.16 11.44 -5.30
N ASN A 95 -3.66 10.80 -6.35
CA ASN A 95 -4.23 10.91 -7.68
C ASN A 95 -5.48 10.02 -7.77
N LEU A 96 -6.63 10.58 -8.14
CA LEU A 96 -7.92 9.89 -8.14
C LEU A 96 -8.61 10.04 -9.50
N CYS A 97 -9.17 8.94 -10.03
CA CYS A 97 -10.00 8.96 -11.24
C CYS A 97 -11.35 9.64 -10.96
N LEU A 98 -12.18 9.82 -11.99
CA LEU A 98 -13.49 10.46 -11.82
C LEU A 98 -14.40 9.70 -10.83
N THR A 99 -14.39 8.38 -10.87
CA THR A 99 -15.16 7.52 -9.95
C THR A 99 -14.73 7.72 -8.50
N HIS A 100 -13.43 7.79 -8.23
CA HIS A 100 -12.89 7.93 -6.87
C HIS A 100 -12.67 9.37 -6.43
N LYS A 101 -12.91 10.36 -7.30
CA LYS A 101 -12.76 11.78 -7.00
C LYS A 101 -13.48 12.26 -5.72
N PRO A 102 -14.65 11.70 -5.34
CA PRO A 102 -15.33 12.07 -4.10
C PRO A 102 -14.57 11.72 -2.82
N LEU A 103 -13.67 10.72 -2.83
CA LEU A 103 -12.88 10.34 -1.66
C LEU A 103 -11.99 11.48 -1.19
N ASP A 104 -11.70 11.50 0.11
CA ASP A 104 -10.63 12.35 0.65
C ASP A 104 -9.28 11.85 0.12
N PRO A 105 -8.61 12.61 -0.77
CA PRO A 105 -7.34 12.17 -1.35
C PRO A 105 -6.22 12.04 -0.31
N ARG A 106 -6.36 12.60 0.89
CA ARG A 106 -5.37 12.47 1.97
C ARG A 106 -5.44 11.09 2.61
N VAL A 107 -6.65 10.59 2.86
CA VAL A 107 -6.87 9.26 3.43
C VAL A 107 -6.33 8.19 2.49
N VAL A 108 -6.69 8.27 1.20
CA VAL A 108 -6.21 7.33 0.18
C VAL A 108 -4.68 7.39 0.07
N ARG A 109 -4.09 8.60 0.08
CA ARG A 109 -2.63 8.78 0.01
C ARG A 109 -1.92 8.16 1.21
N LYS A 110 -2.42 8.39 2.42
CA LYS A 110 -1.85 7.81 3.65
C LYS A 110 -1.88 6.27 3.58
N LEU A 111 -2.99 5.68 3.15
CA LEU A 111 -3.12 4.24 3.00
C LEU A 111 -2.15 3.68 1.93
N MET A 112 -2.09 4.32 0.75
CA MET A 112 -1.18 3.96 -0.33
C MET A 112 0.29 3.99 0.11
N VAL A 113 0.70 5.06 0.80
CA VAL A 113 2.07 5.18 1.33
C VAL A 113 2.38 4.09 2.35
N LEU A 114 1.46 3.82 3.29
CA LEU A 114 1.66 2.76 4.28
C LEU A 114 1.84 1.38 3.61
N VAL A 115 1.05 1.07 2.58
CA VAL A 115 1.20 -0.18 1.81
C VAL A 115 2.52 -0.19 1.03
N ALA A 116 2.86 0.90 0.35
CA ALA A 116 4.09 1.00 -0.43
C ALA A 116 5.33 0.86 0.46
N ASP A 117 5.36 1.52 1.63
CA ASP A 117 6.44 1.41 2.62
C ASP A 117 6.58 -0.02 3.15
N GLU A 118 5.46 -0.71 3.40
CA GLU A 118 5.49 -2.11 3.82
C GLU A 118 6.07 -3.01 2.71
N CYS A 119 5.73 -2.77 1.45
CA CYS A 119 6.24 -3.56 0.31
C CYS A 119 7.69 -3.23 -0.09
N THR A 120 8.21 -2.06 0.32
CA THR A 120 9.54 -1.58 -0.09
C THR A 120 10.48 -1.47 1.09
N VAL A 121 10.35 -0.40 1.88
CA VAL A 121 11.25 -0.04 2.99
C VAL A 121 11.31 -1.12 4.06
N HIS A 122 10.17 -1.69 4.46
CA HIS A 122 10.14 -2.70 5.50
C HIS A 122 10.66 -4.06 5.02
N VAL A 123 10.25 -4.47 3.83
CA VAL A 123 10.75 -5.68 3.19
C VAL A 123 12.26 -5.61 2.92
N ASP A 124 12.80 -4.44 2.57
CA ASP A 124 14.23 -4.27 2.29
C ASP A 124 15.13 -4.59 3.50
N ARG A 125 14.62 -4.44 4.73
CA ARG A 125 15.36 -4.83 5.93
C ARG A 125 15.72 -6.31 5.92
N PHE A 126 14.84 -7.17 5.40
CA PHE A 126 15.11 -8.60 5.26
C PHE A 126 16.18 -8.86 4.20
N ARG A 127 16.17 -8.12 3.09
CA ARG A 127 17.21 -8.21 2.05
C ARG A 127 18.57 -7.76 2.58
N SER A 128 18.57 -6.62 3.24
CA SER A 128 19.76 -6.04 3.88
C SER A 128 20.32 -6.94 4.97
N ALA A 129 19.47 -7.65 5.73
CA ALA A 129 19.92 -8.64 6.71
C ALA A 129 20.52 -9.88 6.04
N ARG A 130 19.86 -10.42 5.00
CA ARG A 130 20.37 -11.53 4.18
C ARG A 130 21.76 -11.23 3.63
N ALA A 131 21.94 -10.06 3.02
CA ALA A 131 23.19 -9.65 2.41
C ALA A 131 24.31 -9.42 3.45
N ARG A 132 24.00 -8.76 4.57
CA ARG A 132 25.01 -8.45 5.61
C ARG A 132 25.45 -9.67 6.42
N HIS A 133 24.53 -10.59 6.68
CA HIS A 133 24.80 -11.73 7.55
C HIS A 133 25.04 -13.04 6.79
N ASN A 134 25.00 -13.01 5.45
CA ASN A 134 25.13 -14.18 4.58
C ASN A 134 24.22 -15.35 5.01
N VAL A 135 23.00 -15.03 5.45
CA VAL A 135 22.02 -16.00 5.94
C VAL A 135 21.21 -16.52 4.77
N ASP A 136 21.15 -17.85 4.58
CA ASP A 136 20.19 -18.42 3.64
C ASP A 136 18.78 -18.25 4.18
N VAL A 137 17.90 -17.68 3.37
CA VAL A 137 16.50 -17.47 3.74
C VAL A 137 15.67 -18.67 3.29
N PRO A 138 14.75 -19.17 4.13
CA PRO A 138 13.88 -20.27 3.74
C PRO A 138 13.14 -20.00 2.42
N PRO A 139 12.87 -21.03 1.59
CA PRO A 139 12.16 -20.85 0.33
C PRO A 139 10.83 -20.09 0.46
N SER A 140 10.09 -20.32 1.56
CA SER A 140 8.84 -19.61 1.84
C SER A 140 9.02 -18.10 1.99
N VAL A 141 10.10 -17.66 2.65
CA VAL A 141 10.44 -16.24 2.81
C VAL A 141 10.85 -15.65 1.46
N ARG A 142 11.61 -16.40 0.65
CA ARG A 142 11.98 -15.96 -0.71
C ARG A 142 10.76 -15.73 -1.59
N CYS A 143 9.84 -16.69 -1.62
CA CYS A 143 8.58 -16.56 -2.35
C CYS A 143 7.73 -15.39 -1.84
N TRP A 144 7.71 -15.15 -0.52
CA TRP A 144 7.04 -13.99 0.05
C TRP A 144 7.68 -12.67 -0.41
N LEU A 145 9.02 -12.54 -0.36
CA LEU A 145 9.74 -11.36 -0.87
C LEU A 145 9.40 -11.08 -2.34
N GLU A 146 9.38 -12.11 -3.18
CA GLU A 146 9.07 -11.99 -4.60
C GLU A 146 7.63 -11.50 -4.85
N ARG A 147 6.66 -11.92 -4.02
CA ARG A 147 5.27 -11.44 -4.08
C ARG A 147 5.14 -10.00 -3.61
N MET A 148 5.81 -9.64 -2.51
CA MET A 148 5.85 -8.24 -2.03
C MET A 148 6.45 -7.32 -3.09
N ASP A 149 7.53 -7.74 -3.76
CA ASP A 149 8.11 -7.01 -4.88
C ASP A 149 7.13 -6.89 -6.04
N SER A 150 6.47 -7.99 -6.40
CA SER A 150 5.52 -8.00 -7.51
C SER A 150 4.40 -6.96 -7.34
N ALA A 151 3.97 -6.69 -6.09
CA ALA A 151 3.00 -5.64 -5.81
C ALA A 151 3.53 -4.24 -6.13
N THR A 152 4.83 -3.98 -5.99
CA THR A 152 5.42 -2.67 -6.27
C THR A 152 5.31 -2.24 -7.73
N ALA A 153 5.19 -3.21 -8.63
CA ALA A 153 4.95 -2.96 -10.06
C ALA A 153 3.66 -2.15 -10.30
N LEU A 154 2.67 -2.24 -9.39
CA LEU A 154 1.39 -1.54 -9.53
C LEU A 154 1.54 -0.01 -9.50
N TRP A 155 2.52 0.52 -8.77
CA TRP A 155 2.73 1.97 -8.64
C TRP A 155 4.01 2.49 -9.28
N LEU A 156 5.03 1.66 -9.47
CA LEU A 156 6.22 2.00 -10.26
C LEU A 156 5.92 1.94 -11.77
N GLY A 157 5.09 0.98 -12.17
CA GLY A 157 4.88 0.62 -13.57
C GLY A 157 6.01 -0.26 -14.11
N ARG A 158 5.75 -0.87 -15.28
CA ARG A 158 6.60 -1.93 -15.85
C ARG A 158 8.07 -1.54 -16.00
N ALA A 159 8.35 -0.45 -16.70
CA ALA A 159 9.73 -0.06 -17.03
C ALA A 159 10.57 0.19 -15.77
N GLN A 160 10.03 0.92 -14.79
CA GLN A 160 10.73 1.21 -13.53
C GLN A 160 10.91 -0.05 -12.67
N PHE A 161 9.93 -0.96 -12.70
CA PHE A 161 10.05 -2.24 -12.00
C PHE A 161 11.16 -3.10 -12.59
N GLU A 162 11.17 -3.26 -13.91
CA GLU A 162 12.16 -4.10 -14.62
C GLU A 162 13.58 -3.56 -14.43
N ASP A 163 13.75 -2.23 -14.47
CA ASP A 163 15.01 -1.56 -14.17
C ASP A 163 15.45 -1.78 -12.70
N MET A 164 14.54 -1.63 -11.74
CA MET A 164 14.88 -1.73 -10.31
C MET A 164 15.17 -3.17 -9.87
N PHE A 165 14.40 -4.16 -10.34
CA PHE A 165 14.51 -5.55 -9.91
C PHE A 165 15.25 -6.47 -10.88
N GLN A 166 15.63 -5.96 -12.05
CA GLN A 166 16.36 -6.72 -13.09
C GLN A 166 15.64 -8.04 -13.46
N ARG A 167 14.31 -8.01 -13.48
CA ARG A 167 13.43 -9.15 -13.86
C ARG A 167 12.14 -8.65 -14.49
N GLU A 168 11.46 -9.51 -15.25
CA GLU A 168 10.20 -9.15 -15.90
C GLU A 168 9.14 -8.69 -14.87
N ALA A 169 8.44 -7.60 -15.17
CA ALA A 169 7.33 -7.17 -14.34
C ALA A 169 6.22 -8.22 -14.36
N PRO A 170 5.62 -8.53 -13.19
CA PRO A 170 4.46 -9.41 -13.16
C PRO A 170 3.36 -8.83 -14.04
N ARG A 171 2.65 -9.71 -14.76
CA ARG A 171 1.40 -9.37 -15.44
C ARG A 171 0.32 -9.08 -14.42
N THR A 172 0.45 -7.96 -13.73
CA THR A 172 -0.57 -7.48 -12.80
C THR A 172 -1.72 -6.96 -13.65
N GLY A 173 -2.93 -7.45 -13.41
CA GLY A 173 -4.15 -6.95 -14.05
C GLY A 173 -4.55 -5.57 -13.53
N GLY A 174 -3.56 -4.71 -13.27
CA GLY A 174 -3.70 -3.38 -12.71
C GLY A 174 -4.46 -2.44 -13.64
N PRO A 175 -4.84 -1.24 -13.15
CA PRO A 175 -5.67 -0.32 -13.91
C PRO A 175 -4.96 0.05 -15.22
N THR A 176 -5.51 -0.43 -16.34
CA THR A 176 -4.96 -0.37 -17.69
C THR A 176 -4.91 1.04 -18.30
N SER A 177 -4.96 2.10 -17.49
CA SER A 177 -4.80 3.47 -17.98
C SER A 177 -3.55 4.12 -17.39
N GLU A 178 -2.46 4.01 -18.16
CA GLU A 178 -1.21 4.74 -17.96
C GLU A 178 -1.42 6.25 -17.74
N ARG A 179 -2.55 6.80 -18.19
CA ARG A 179 -2.85 8.22 -18.16
C ARG A 179 -3.29 8.78 -16.80
N ARG A 180 -3.73 7.97 -15.82
CA ARG A 180 -4.25 8.53 -14.55
C ARG A 180 -3.94 7.78 -13.25
N ARG A 181 -3.14 6.70 -13.23
CA ARG A 181 -2.64 5.94 -12.03
C ARG A 181 -3.41 6.27 -10.73
N CYS A 182 -4.69 5.90 -10.69
CA CYS A 182 -5.54 6.22 -9.55
C CYS A 182 -5.10 5.38 -8.35
N GLU A 183 -4.72 6.02 -7.25
CA GLU A 183 -4.24 5.32 -6.06
C GLU A 183 -5.35 4.44 -5.45
N ALA A 184 -6.61 4.88 -5.48
CA ALA A 184 -7.73 4.06 -5.04
C ALA A 184 -7.92 2.81 -5.93
N CYS A 185 -7.74 2.91 -7.26
CA CYS A 185 -7.80 1.74 -8.13
C CYS A 185 -6.64 0.77 -7.88
N ILE A 186 -5.43 1.29 -7.63
CA ILE A 186 -4.27 0.46 -7.26
C ILE A 186 -4.56 -0.27 -5.95
N MET A 187 -5.06 0.45 -4.95
CA MET A 187 -5.44 -0.13 -3.67
C MET A 187 -6.57 -1.16 -3.80
N ALA A 188 -7.53 -0.95 -4.71
CA ALA A 188 -8.57 -1.94 -5.00
C ALA A 188 -7.99 -3.24 -5.56
N VAL A 189 -6.96 -3.15 -6.40
CA VAL A 189 -6.23 -4.35 -6.91
C VAL A 189 -5.48 -5.05 -5.78
N VAL A 190 -4.81 -4.31 -4.90
CA VAL A 190 -4.14 -4.87 -3.71
C VAL A 190 -5.15 -5.56 -2.79
N GLY A 191 -6.21 -4.84 -2.42
CA GLY A 191 -7.27 -5.32 -1.53
C GLY A 191 -8.11 -6.43 -2.14
N GLY A 192 -8.13 -6.57 -3.47
CA GLY A 192 -8.75 -7.65 -4.23
C GLY A 192 -7.87 -8.88 -4.47
N TRP A 193 -6.60 -8.86 -4.03
CA TRP A 193 -5.69 -9.99 -4.14
C TRP A 193 -5.52 -10.67 -2.78
N PRO A 194 -6.21 -11.80 -2.50
CA PRO A 194 -6.20 -12.43 -1.18
C PRO A 194 -4.80 -12.75 -0.66
N GLN A 195 -3.95 -13.30 -1.52
CA GLN A 195 -2.57 -13.64 -1.15
C GLN A 195 -1.77 -12.41 -0.75
N MET A 196 -1.94 -11.28 -1.44
CA MET A 196 -1.24 -10.03 -1.10
C MET A 196 -1.68 -9.48 0.26
N VAL A 197 -2.99 -9.53 0.55
CA VAL A 197 -3.51 -9.12 1.86
C VAL A 197 -2.93 -10.00 2.97
N MET A 198 -2.82 -11.32 2.75
CA MET A 198 -2.19 -12.24 3.70
C MET A 198 -0.67 -12.01 3.83
N ASP A 199 0.03 -11.71 2.74
CA ASP A 199 1.46 -11.42 2.75
C ASP A 199 1.77 -10.13 3.53
N LEU A 200 0.95 -9.08 3.36
CA LEU A 200 1.02 -7.85 4.15
C LEU A 200 0.76 -8.15 5.63
N ARG A 201 -0.28 -8.93 5.93
CA ARG A 201 -0.63 -9.31 7.31
C ARG A 201 0.52 -10.05 7.99
N ALA A 202 1.14 -11.00 7.31
CA ALA A 202 2.27 -11.76 7.83
C ALA A 202 3.48 -10.86 8.10
N GLY A 203 3.82 -9.95 7.19
CA GLY A 203 4.92 -8.98 7.37
C GLY A 203 4.69 -8.07 8.58
N LEU A 204 3.48 -7.53 8.72
CA LEU A 204 3.09 -6.66 9.83
C LEU A 204 3.11 -7.42 11.17
N ALA A 205 2.61 -8.66 11.21
CA ALA A 205 2.64 -9.50 12.40
C ALA A 205 4.07 -9.84 12.83
N ALA A 206 4.93 -10.23 11.89
CA ALA A 206 6.34 -10.49 12.16
C ALA A 206 7.05 -9.24 12.70
N ARG A 207 6.75 -8.07 12.13
CA ARG A 207 7.29 -6.79 12.59
C ARG A 207 6.82 -6.45 14.01
N ARG A 208 5.54 -6.66 14.32
CA ARG A 208 5.00 -6.46 15.67
C ARG A 208 5.72 -7.34 16.68
N ALA A 209 5.83 -8.64 16.39
CA ALA A 209 6.50 -9.60 17.26
C ALA A 209 7.98 -9.23 17.51
N TYR A 210 8.72 -8.90 16.45
CA TYR A 210 10.11 -8.46 16.56
C TYR A 210 10.27 -7.19 17.40
N MET A 211 9.38 -6.20 17.22
CA MET A 211 9.45 -4.96 17.99
C MET A 211 9.10 -5.18 19.46
N ALA A 212 8.12 -6.04 19.76
CA ALA A 212 7.76 -6.42 21.12
C ALA A 212 8.94 -7.10 21.83
N GLU A 213 9.61 -8.04 21.17
CA GLU A 213 10.82 -8.71 21.70
C GLU A 213 11.96 -7.72 21.94
N LYS A 214 12.23 -6.83 20.97
CA LYS A 214 13.35 -5.90 21.03
C LYS A 214 13.17 -4.77 22.05
N THR A 215 11.95 -4.27 22.22
CA THR A 215 11.68 -3.04 22.99
C THR A 215 10.89 -3.27 24.26
N GLY A 216 10.35 -4.48 24.46
CA GLY A 216 9.42 -4.79 25.55
C GLY A 216 8.06 -4.10 25.40
N THR A 217 7.80 -3.39 24.29
CA THR A 217 6.54 -2.68 24.06
C THR A 217 5.82 -3.23 22.84
N GLU A 218 4.57 -3.63 23.03
CA GLU A 218 3.71 -4.03 21.92
C GLU A 218 3.11 -2.77 21.28
N ARG A 219 3.62 -2.43 20.09
CA ARG A 219 3.09 -1.32 19.30
C ARG A 219 2.67 -1.84 17.94
N ASP A 220 1.37 -1.73 17.66
CA ASP A 220 0.84 -2.16 16.39
C ASP A 220 1.38 -1.31 15.23
N PRO A 221 1.81 -1.96 14.12
CA PRO A 221 2.02 -1.29 12.85
C PRO A 221 0.79 -0.49 12.43
N ARG A 222 0.99 0.74 11.93
CA ARG A 222 -0.10 1.65 11.53
C ARG A 222 -1.02 1.05 10.47
N LEU A 223 -0.46 0.25 9.56
CA LEU A 223 -1.19 -0.39 8.47
C LEU A 223 -2.04 -1.59 8.95
N LEU A 224 -1.74 -2.17 10.12
CA LEU A 224 -2.33 -3.42 10.57
C LEU A 224 -3.85 -3.36 10.65
N ARG A 225 -4.42 -2.28 11.19
CA ARG A 225 -5.88 -2.08 11.25
C ARG A 225 -6.55 -2.17 9.87
N ALA A 226 -5.94 -1.56 8.85
CA ALA A 226 -6.50 -1.57 7.49
C ALA A 226 -6.36 -2.94 6.82
N VAL A 227 -5.24 -3.64 7.06
CA VAL A 227 -5.03 -4.99 6.51
C VAL A 227 -5.97 -6.00 7.17
N GLU A 228 -6.23 -5.89 8.47
CA GLU A 228 -7.24 -6.72 9.15
C GLU A 228 -8.65 -6.42 8.64
N ALA A 229 -8.97 -5.15 8.34
CA ALA A 229 -10.23 -4.77 7.69
C ALA A 229 -10.39 -5.40 6.29
N TRP A 230 -9.36 -5.36 5.43
CA TRP A 230 -9.39 -6.13 4.17
C TRP A 230 -9.52 -7.63 4.39
N ALA A 231 -8.82 -8.19 5.39
CA ALA A 231 -8.87 -9.62 5.66
C ALA A 231 -10.30 -10.08 6.02
N ARG A 232 -11.09 -9.23 6.72
CA ARG A 232 -12.50 -9.50 7.02
C ARG A 232 -13.38 -9.61 5.78
N VAL A 233 -13.04 -8.92 4.69
CA VAL A 233 -13.76 -9.04 3.40
C VAL A 233 -13.71 -10.48 2.88
N TYR A 234 -12.63 -11.21 3.15
CA TYR A 234 -12.48 -12.62 2.76
C TYR A 234 -13.05 -13.63 3.76
N GLY A 235 -13.55 -13.17 4.91
CA GLY A 235 -14.10 -14.01 5.96
C GLY A 235 -15.42 -14.69 5.56
N PRO A 236 -15.81 -15.77 6.25
CA PRO A 236 -16.97 -16.60 5.90
C PRO A 236 -18.32 -15.85 5.88
N ALA A 237 -18.41 -14.66 6.49
CA ALA A 237 -19.63 -13.83 6.49
C ALA A 237 -19.87 -13.05 5.18
N ASN A 238 -18.90 -12.99 4.26
CA ASN A 238 -18.99 -12.23 3.00
C ASN A 238 -18.91 -13.13 1.74
N GLN A 239 -19.00 -14.46 1.87
CA GLN A 239 -18.99 -15.42 0.75
C GLN A 239 -20.40 -15.87 0.31
N GLN A 240 -21.41 -14.99 0.41
CA GLN A 240 -22.79 -15.25 -0.04
C GLN A 240 -23.13 -14.50 -1.31
#